data_AF-A0A0C2XJ55-F1
#
_entry.id   AF-A0A0C2XJ55-F1
#
_cell.length_a   1.000
_cell.length_b   1.000
_cell.length_c   1.000
_cell.angle_alpha   90.00
_cell.angle_beta   90.00
_cell.angle_gamma   90.00
#
_symmetry.space_group_name_H-M   'P 1'
#
loop_
_entity.id
_entity.type
_entity.pdbx_description
1 polymer ?
#
loop_
_entity_poly.entity_id
_entity_poly.type
_entity_poly.pdbx_seq_one_letter_code
_entity_poly.pdbx_strand_id
1 'polypeptide(L)'
;PGVSSLPKETIDFAHRMFDAARNGDSTLLDAVDAGLPVNLTNAQGNTLLMLATYSGHADLTNELLMQIRISSSQSIIAGVVFKGYDEVVNVLMKHGADPRLGQLKLHTCLVKEKIFWTY
;
A
#
# COMPACT_ATOMS: atom_id res chain seq x y z
N PRO A 1 -10.42 -8.31 28.11
CA PRO A 1 -9.52 -7.16 27.85
C PRO A 1 -10.18 -6.18 26.86
N GLY A 2 -10.69 -5.06 27.39
CA GLY A 2 -11.40 -4.06 26.59
C GLY A 2 -10.47 -3.36 25.60
N VAL A 3 -10.99 -3.12 24.40
CA VAL A 3 -10.36 -2.45 23.25
C VAL A 3 -10.04 -0.95 23.48
N SER A 4 -9.83 -0.53 24.73
CA SER A 4 -9.84 0.88 25.16
C SER A 4 -8.48 1.41 25.61
N SER A 5 -7.38 0.78 25.21
CA SER A 5 -6.05 1.35 25.43
C SER A 5 -5.12 0.93 24.31
N LEU A 6 -5.34 1.51 23.12
CA LEU A 6 -4.17 1.77 22.30
C LEU A 6 -3.29 2.73 23.11
N PRO A 7 -1.98 2.45 23.28
CA PRO A 7 -1.07 3.35 23.97
C PRO A 7 -1.24 4.76 23.42
N LYS A 8 -1.22 5.77 24.30
CA LYS A 8 -1.31 7.18 23.88
C LYS A 8 -0.28 7.51 22.78
N GLU A 9 0.89 6.87 22.86
CA GLU A 9 1.96 6.90 21.86
C GLU A 9 1.52 6.45 20.46
N THR A 10 0.67 5.44 20.34
CA THR A 10 0.15 4.95 19.05
C THR A 10 -0.83 5.94 18.43
N ILE A 11 -1.64 6.60 19.27
CA ILE A 11 -2.59 7.63 18.82
C ILE A 11 -1.81 8.88 18.38
N ASP A 12 -0.84 9.33 19.18
CA ASP A 12 0.02 10.47 18.85
C ASP A 12 0.84 10.20 17.57
N PHE A 13 1.32 8.97 17.38
CA PHE A 13 1.99 8.54 16.16
C PHE A 13 1.05 8.61 14.95
N ALA A 14 -0.16 8.06 15.05
CA ALA A 14 -1.15 8.14 13.99
C ALA A 14 -1.50 9.59 13.62
N HIS A 15 -1.66 10.48 14.61
CA HIS A 15 -1.89 11.91 14.37
C HIS A 15 -0.74 12.55 13.58
N ARG A 16 0.51 12.28 13.95
CA ARG A 16 1.69 12.76 13.21
C ARG A 16 1.69 12.27 11.76
N MET A 17 1.30 11.02 11.52
CA MET A 17 1.23 10.46 10.16
C MET A 17 0.12 11.11 9.33
N PHE A 18 -1.03 11.43 9.92
CA PHE A 18 -2.07 12.20 9.23
C PHE A 18 -1.62 13.62 8.88
N ASP A 19 -0.84 14.26 9.75
CA ASP A 19 -0.28 15.58 9.46
C ASP A 19 0.83 15.51 8.40
N ALA A 20 1.66 14.47 8.42
CA ALA A 20 2.63 14.18 7.35
C ALA A 20 1.93 14.02 5.99
N ALA A 21 0.82 13.28 5.93
CA ALA A 21 0.01 13.14 4.72
C ALA A 21 -0.54 14.47 4.21
N ARG A 22 -0.95 15.37 5.12
CA ARG A 22 -1.43 16.71 4.75
C ARG A 22 -0.33 17.61 4.23
N ASN A 23 0.85 17.51 4.81
CA ASN A 23 2.00 18.35 4.48
C ASN A 23 2.79 17.84 3.28
N GLY A 24 2.51 16.62 2.80
CA GLY A 24 3.23 16.03 1.67
C GLY A 24 4.58 15.45 2.09
N ASP A 25 4.71 15.04 3.36
CA ASP A 25 5.97 14.57 3.94
C ASP A 25 6.21 13.08 3.63
N SER A 26 7.35 12.79 3.00
CA SER A 26 7.74 11.45 2.59
C SER A 26 8.02 10.50 3.76
N THR A 27 8.19 10.99 4.99
CA THR A 27 8.30 10.15 6.20
C THR A 27 7.09 9.24 6.40
N LEU A 28 5.94 9.61 5.81
CA LEU A 28 4.77 8.75 5.79
C LEU A 28 5.02 7.43 5.05
N LEU A 29 5.82 7.45 3.99
CA LEU A 29 6.14 6.26 3.19
C LEU A 29 7.00 5.29 3.99
N ASP A 30 7.96 5.82 4.75
CA ASP A 30 8.77 5.02 5.68
C ASP A 30 7.91 4.39 6.77
N ALA A 31 6.90 5.12 7.27
CA ALA A 31 5.97 4.59 8.26
C ALA A 31 5.09 3.48 7.68
N VAL A 32 4.62 3.62 6.44
CA VAL A 32 3.88 2.56 5.73
C VAL A 32 4.77 1.33 5.50
N ASP A 33 6.02 1.52 5.11
CA ASP A 33 6.99 0.42 4.97
C ASP A 33 7.31 -0.24 6.33
N ALA A 34 7.29 0.53 7.42
CA ALA A 34 7.43 0.02 8.79
C ALA A 34 6.17 -0.73 9.29
N GLY A 35 5.10 -0.79 8.50
CA GLY A 35 3.88 -1.55 8.82
C GLY A 35 2.69 -0.69 9.25
N LEU A 36 2.72 0.64 9.03
CA LEU A 36 1.54 1.48 9.20
C LEU A 36 0.43 1.01 8.23
N PRO A 37 -0.79 0.75 8.73
CA PRO A 37 -1.87 0.33 7.85
C PRO A 37 -2.20 1.43 6.85
N VAL A 38 -2.06 1.14 5.56
CA VAL A 38 -2.39 2.08 4.47
C VAL A 38 -3.86 2.50 4.44
N ASN A 39 -4.74 1.67 5.00
CA ASN A 39 -6.16 1.94 5.16
C ASN A 39 -6.50 2.62 6.50
N LEU A 40 -5.49 3.10 7.25
CA LEU A 40 -5.71 3.82 8.49
C LEU A 40 -6.57 5.06 8.22
N THR A 41 -7.69 5.14 8.93
CA THR A 41 -8.63 6.26 8.86
C THR A 41 -8.52 7.11 10.12
N ASN A 42 -8.60 8.42 9.96
CA ASN A 42 -8.70 9.34 11.09
C ASN A 42 -10.13 9.36 11.68
N ALA A 43 -10.35 10.16 12.73
CA ALA A 43 -11.67 10.30 13.38
C ALA A 43 -12.77 10.88 12.45
N GLN A 44 -12.40 11.49 11.32
CA GLN A 44 -13.33 11.98 10.30
C GLN A 44 -13.62 10.95 9.19
N GLY A 45 -12.99 9.76 9.26
CA GLY A 45 -13.11 8.73 8.22
C GLY A 45 -12.18 8.92 7.01
N ASN A 46 -11.26 9.89 7.07
CA ASN A 46 -10.32 10.14 5.97
C ASN A 46 -9.10 9.22 6.10
N THR A 47 -8.72 8.55 5.00
CA THR A 47 -7.49 7.76 4.92
C THR A 47 -6.26 8.64 4.66
N LEU A 48 -5.08 8.09 4.88
CA LEU A 48 -3.79 8.72 4.53
C LEU A 48 -3.75 9.14 3.06
N LEU A 49 -4.20 8.25 2.16
CA LEU A 49 -4.28 8.53 0.73
C LEU A 49 -5.25 9.68 0.42
N MET A 50 -6.41 9.73 1.09
CA MET A 50 -7.36 10.83 0.91
C MET A 50 -6.73 12.16 1.31
N LEU A 51 -6.06 12.23 2.46
CA LEU A 51 -5.42 13.46 2.92
C LEU A 51 -4.33 13.94 1.96
N ALA A 52 -3.45 13.04 1.51
CA ALA A 52 -2.43 13.35 0.51
C ALA A 52 -3.03 13.90 -0.80
N THR A 53 -4.12 13.27 -1.26
CA THR A 53 -4.81 13.66 -2.49
C THR A 53 -5.50 15.02 -2.35
N TYR A 54 -6.23 15.24 -1.25
CA TYR A 54 -6.94 16.50 -0.99
C TYR A 54 -6.00 17.67 -0.76
N SER A 55 -4.81 17.43 -0.22
CA SER A 55 -3.77 18.44 -0.07
C SER A 55 -3.05 18.77 -1.38
N GLY A 56 -3.30 18.04 -2.47
CA GLY A 56 -2.71 18.29 -3.79
C GLY A 56 -1.29 17.74 -3.97
N HIS A 57 -0.84 16.84 -3.09
CA HIS A 57 0.50 16.24 -3.15
C HIS A 57 0.51 15.04 -4.11
N ALA A 58 0.61 15.34 -5.40
CA ALA A 58 0.54 14.33 -6.47
C ALA A 58 1.64 13.26 -6.35
N ASP A 59 2.87 13.66 -6.04
CA ASP A 59 4.02 12.73 -5.94
C ASP A 59 3.84 11.76 -4.77
N LEU A 60 3.52 12.28 -3.58
CA LEU A 60 3.27 11.46 -2.39
C LEU A 60 2.04 10.55 -2.57
N THR A 61 1.00 11.04 -3.25
CA THR A 61 -0.18 10.23 -3.58
C THR A 61 0.19 9.04 -4.48
N ASN A 62 1.04 9.27 -5.47
CA ASN A 62 1.51 8.22 -6.38
C ASN A 62 2.37 7.18 -5.63
N GLU A 63 3.27 7.61 -4.76
CA GLU A 63 4.10 6.71 -3.97
C GLU A 63 3.29 5.86 -2.97
N LEU A 64 2.35 6.47 -2.25
CA LEU A 64 1.41 5.74 -1.39
C LEU A 64 0.60 4.71 -2.18
N LEU A 65 0.11 5.09 -3.37
CA LEU A 65 -0.65 4.18 -4.22
C LEU A 65 0.21 2.99 -4.69
N MET A 66 1.49 3.22 -5.00
CA MET A 66 2.41 2.14 -5.34
C MET A 66 2.61 1.17 -4.16
N GLN A 67 2.82 1.66 -2.94
CA GLN A 67 2.95 0.81 -1.75
C GLN A 67 1.66 0.02 -1.43
N ILE A 68 0.48 0.62 -1.61
CA ILE A 68 -0.82 -0.07 -1.46
C ILE A 68 -0.93 -1.23 -2.45
N ARG A 69 -0.50 -1.02 -3.70
CA ARG A 69 -0.54 -2.07 -4.73
C ARG A 69 0.46 -3.18 -4.43
N ILE A 70 1.66 -2.83 -3.97
CA ILE A 70 2.69 -3.81 -3.58
C ILE A 70 2.19 -4.67 -2.43
N SER A 71 1.68 -4.09 -1.34
CA SER A 71 1.16 -4.83 -0.19
C SER A 71 -0.03 -5.73 -0.55
N SER A 72 -0.97 -5.23 -1.36
CA SER A 72 -2.08 -6.04 -1.86
C SER A 72 -1.60 -7.22 -2.70
N SER A 73 -0.61 -6.99 -3.55
CA SER A 73 -0.03 -8.04 -4.39
C SER A 73 0.70 -9.12 -3.57
N GLN A 74 1.42 -8.72 -2.50
CA GLN A 74 2.06 -9.64 -1.57
C GLN A 74 1.03 -10.54 -0.87
N SER A 75 -0.08 -9.95 -0.41
CA SER A 75 -1.18 -10.69 0.22
C SER A 75 -1.82 -11.71 -0.75
N ILE A 76 -2.01 -11.33 -2.01
CA ILE A 76 -2.54 -12.23 -3.05
C ILE A 76 -1.59 -13.41 -3.28
N ILE A 77 -0.29 -13.16 -3.48
CA ILE A 77 0.70 -14.24 -3.69
C ILE A 77 0.75 -15.15 -2.46
N ALA A 78 0.81 -14.58 -1.25
CA ALA A 78 0.83 -15.34 -0.01
C ALA A 78 -0.42 -16.23 0.12
N GLY A 79 -1.60 -15.72 -0.22
CA GLY A 79 -2.85 -16.47 -0.20
C GLY A 79 -2.88 -17.63 -1.21
N VAL A 80 -2.34 -17.42 -2.41
CA VAL A 80 -2.26 -18.47 -3.45
C VAL A 80 -1.27 -19.56 -3.06
N VAL A 81 -0.10 -19.20 -2.53
CA VAL A 81 0.91 -20.14 -2.02
C VAL A 81 0.36 -20.95 -0.84
N PHE A 82 -0.31 -20.28 0.11
CA PHE A 82 -0.89 -20.94 1.29
C PHE A 82 -2.00 -21.93 0.92
N LYS A 83 -2.81 -21.62 -0.10
CA LYS A 83 -3.88 -22.51 -0.56
C LYS A 83 -3.43 -23.65 -1.48
N GLY A 84 -2.16 -23.69 -1.89
CA GLY A 84 -1.62 -24.74 -2.75
C GLY A 84 -2.15 -24.70 -4.19
N TYR A 85 -2.53 -23.52 -4.70
CA TYR A 85 -2.99 -23.37 -6.09
C TYR A 85 -1.81 -23.23 -7.06
N ASP A 86 -1.07 -24.31 -7.25
CA ASP A 86 0.18 -24.33 -8.04
C ASP A 86 0.01 -23.78 -9.47
N GLU A 87 -1.12 -24.04 -10.12
CA GLU A 87 -1.43 -23.50 -11.45
C GLU A 87 -1.54 -21.97 -11.45
N VAL A 88 -2.14 -21.39 -10.39
CA VAL A 88 -2.29 -19.95 -10.23
C VAL A 88 -0.96 -19.31 -9.85
N VAL A 89 -0.13 -19.97 -9.02
CA VAL A 89 1.25 -19.53 -8.75
C VAL A 89 2.05 -19.46 -10.06
N ASN A 90 1.91 -20.46 -10.94
CA ASN A 90 2.58 -20.48 -12.23
C ASN A 90 2.16 -19.33 -13.16
N VAL A 91 0.88 -18.98 -13.19
CA VAL A 91 0.39 -17.81 -13.94
C VAL A 91 0.97 -16.52 -13.36
N LEU A 92 0.97 -16.35 -12.05
CA LEU A 92 1.53 -15.18 -11.39
C LEU A 92 3.05 -15.08 -11.65
N MET A 93 3.79 -16.19 -11.59
CA MET A 93 5.22 -16.24 -11.90
C MET A 93 5.52 -15.84 -13.35
N LYS A 94 4.70 -16.27 -14.32
CA LYS A 94 4.84 -15.85 -15.73
C LYS A 94 4.70 -14.34 -15.91
N HIS A 95 3.95 -13.68 -15.05
CA HIS A 95 3.78 -12.23 -15.04
C HIS A 95 4.77 -11.48 -14.12
N GLY A 96 5.84 -12.15 -13.67
CA GLY A 96 6.91 -11.53 -12.89
C GLY A 96 6.64 -11.45 -11.38
N ALA A 97 5.77 -12.32 -10.86
CA ALA A 97 5.66 -12.54 -9.42
C ALA A 97 6.80 -13.43 -8.93
N ASP A 98 7.49 -13.01 -7.87
CA ASP A 98 8.44 -13.86 -7.16
C ASP A 98 7.78 -14.39 -5.87
N PRO A 99 7.45 -15.70 -5.79
CA PRO A 99 6.80 -16.28 -4.61
C PRO A 99 7.71 -16.33 -3.39
N ARG A 100 9.05 -16.20 -3.54
CA ARG A 100 10.00 -16.17 -2.42
C ARG A 100 10.14 -14.78 -1.82
N LEU A 101 9.91 -13.74 -2.61
CA LEU A 101 9.97 -12.34 -2.17
C LEU A 101 8.59 -11.77 -1.85
N GLY A 102 7.51 -12.50 -2.15
CA GLY A 102 6.14 -12.02 -2.07
C GLY A 102 5.83 -10.88 -3.05
N GLN A 103 6.81 -10.40 -3.82
CA GLN A 103 6.62 -9.23 -4.67
C GLN A 103 6.03 -9.64 -6.03
N LEU A 104 4.89 -9.07 -6.36
CA LEU A 104 4.48 -8.97 -7.76
C LEU A 104 5.12 -7.71 -8.31
N LYS A 105 6.01 -7.82 -9.32
CA LYS A 105 6.55 -6.64 -10.01
C LYS A 105 5.48 -6.01 -10.90
N LEU A 106 4.43 -5.45 -10.29
CA LEU A 106 3.36 -4.72 -10.97
C LEU A 106 3.86 -3.48 -11.72
N HIS A 107 5.07 -3.00 -11.38
CA HIS A 107 5.73 -1.91 -12.09
C HIS A 107 5.94 -2.25 -13.59
N THR A 108 6.29 -3.50 -13.93
CA THR A 108 6.49 -3.88 -15.34
C THR A 108 5.17 -3.99 -16.11
N CYS A 109 4.08 -4.42 -15.45
CA CYS A 109 2.78 -4.56 -16.10
C CYS A 109 2.09 -3.21 -16.32
N LEU A 110 2.06 -2.31 -15.33
CA LEU A 110 1.37 -1.02 -15.50
C LEU A 110 2.12 -0.01 -16.38
N VAL A 111 3.46 -0.04 -16.40
CA VAL A 111 4.21 0.86 -17.29
C VAL A 111 4.12 0.41 -18.74
N LYS A 112 3.94 -0.90 -19.01
CA LYS A 112 3.70 -1.40 -20.38
C LYS A 112 2.26 -1.21 -20.86
N GLU A 113 1.26 -1.22 -19.98
CA GLU A 113 -0.15 -1.08 -20.41
C GLU A 113 -0.61 0.36 -20.67
N LYS A 114 0.13 1.38 -20.19
CA LYS A 114 -0.23 2.79 -20.46
C LYS A 114 0.23 3.31 -21.84
N ILE A 115 0.76 2.43 -22.71
CA ILE A 115 1.18 2.75 -24.09
C ILE A 115 0.45 1.85 -25.13
N PHE A 116 -0.67 1.21 -24.77
CA PHE A 116 -1.42 0.34 -25.71
C PHE A 116 -2.91 0.69 -25.86
N TRP A 117 -3.27 1.97 -25.67
CA TRP A 117 -4.54 2.53 -26.16
C TRP A 117 -4.27 3.78 -26.99
N THR A 118 -3.62 3.61 -28.14
CA THR A 118 -3.69 4.59 -29.22
C THR A 118 -3.70 3.84 -30.55
N TYR A 119 -4.89 3.47 -30.99
CA TYR A 119 -5.25 3.31 -32.40
C TYR A 119 -6.65 3.87 -32.58
#